data_AF-A0A976FN34-F1
#
_entry.id   AF-A0A976FN34-F1
#
_cell.length_a   1.000
_cell.length_b   1.000
_cell.length_c   1.000
_cell.angle_alpha   90.00
_cell.angle_beta   90.00
_cell.angle_gamma   90.00
#
_symmetry.space_group_name_H-M   'P 1'
#
loop_
_entity.id
_entity.type
_entity.pdbx_description
1 polymer ?
#
loop_
_entity_poly.entity_id
_entity_poly.type
_entity_poly.pdbx_seq_one_letter_code
_entity_poly.pdbx_strand_id
1 'polypeptide(L)'
;MYVVQFDTSFCLKQDKAMAEAMRELRPLYKKLLRMAQNLPAPKRQSSIDQIRREFRCHENLTDSKVSELIERAQSSLSYLKIITPRTESHTGIQRFVYRNGKRVSATEFEAKEGEPARWKTQDIKAGLKRHHQLLRRQHFMDRKGGPPRPIF
;
A
#
# COMPACT_ATOMS: atom_id res chain seq x y z
N MET A 1 -27.00 -13.85 -52.96
CA MET A 1 -27.18 -13.45 -51.55
C MET A 1 -25.97 -13.92 -50.77
N TYR A 2 -25.09 -13.02 -50.34
CA TYR A 2 -23.99 -13.37 -49.43
C TYR A 2 -24.45 -13.07 -48.00
N VAL A 3 -24.55 -14.11 -47.18
CA VAL A 3 -24.82 -14.00 -45.75
C VAL A 3 -23.49 -13.66 -45.08
N VAL A 4 -23.34 -12.42 -44.60
CA VAL A 4 -22.19 -12.02 -43.79
C VAL A 4 -22.36 -12.69 -42.43
N GLN A 5 -21.63 -13.78 -42.19
CA GLN A 5 -21.52 -14.37 -40.86
C GLN A 5 -20.77 -13.37 -39.97
N PHE A 6 -21.50 -12.72 -39.06
CA PHE A 6 -20.90 -11.93 -38.01
C PHE A 6 -20.27 -12.89 -36.98
N ASP A 7 -18.95 -12.91 -36.91
CA ASP A 7 -18.18 -13.66 -35.92
C ASP A 7 -18.47 -13.15 -34.50
N THR A 8 -19.45 -13.76 -33.84
CA THR A 8 -19.78 -13.52 -32.42
C THR A 8 -18.61 -13.80 -31.47
N SER A 9 -17.63 -14.59 -31.95
CA SER A 9 -16.36 -14.93 -31.30
C SER A 9 -15.49 -13.71 -30.97
N PHE A 10 -15.54 -12.67 -31.81
CA PHE A 10 -14.67 -11.49 -31.68
C PHE A 10 -15.14 -10.54 -30.58
N CYS A 11 -16.47 -10.33 -30.47
CA CYS A 11 -17.06 -9.48 -29.43
C CYS A 11 -16.79 -10.04 -28.01
N LEU A 12 -16.97 -11.34 -27.81
CA LEU A 12 -16.72 -11.99 -26.51
C LEU A 12 -15.27 -11.88 -26.02
N LYS A 13 -14.31 -11.67 -26.93
CA LYS A 13 -12.89 -11.52 -26.59
C LYS A 13 -12.57 -10.08 -26.16
N GLN A 14 -13.22 -9.08 -26.75
CA GLN A 14 -13.11 -7.68 -26.37
C GLN A 14 -13.73 -7.39 -25.00
N ASP A 15 -14.89 -7.98 -24.71
CA ASP A 15 -15.57 -7.78 -23.42
C ASP A 15 -14.73 -8.30 -22.23
N LYS A 16 -14.01 -9.42 -22.42
CA LYS A 16 -13.09 -9.96 -21.40
C LYS A 16 -11.88 -9.06 -21.18
N ALA A 17 -11.28 -8.55 -22.26
CA ALA A 17 -10.13 -7.65 -22.18
C ALA A 17 -10.50 -6.32 -21.49
N MET A 18 -11.68 -5.77 -21.79
CA MET A 18 -12.22 -4.59 -21.10
C MET A 18 -12.43 -4.82 -19.61
N ALA A 19 -13.02 -5.95 -19.23
CA ALA A 19 -13.22 -6.30 -17.83
C ALA A 19 -11.90 -6.46 -17.06
N GLU A 20 -10.87 -7.00 -17.70
CA GLU A 20 -9.53 -7.17 -17.12
C GLU A 20 -8.82 -5.82 -16.97
N ALA A 21 -8.85 -4.98 -18.00
CA ALA A 21 -8.28 -3.63 -17.94
C ALA A 21 -8.97 -2.76 -16.87
N MET A 22 -10.30 -2.86 -16.73
CA MET A 22 -11.04 -2.19 -15.65
C MET A 22 -10.66 -2.69 -14.24
N ARG A 23 -10.32 -3.98 -14.11
CA ARG A 23 -9.82 -4.55 -12.85
C ARG A 23 -8.47 -3.99 -12.46
N GLU A 24 -7.62 -3.64 -13.41
CA GLU A 24 -6.30 -3.02 -13.16
C GLU A 24 -6.40 -1.49 -12.94
N LEU A 25 -7.34 -0.83 -13.61
CA LEU A 25 -7.52 0.62 -13.53
C LEU A 25 -7.95 1.08 -12.12
N ARG A 26 -8.90 0.37 -11.50
CA ARG A 26 -9.42 0.70 -10.15
C ARG A 26 -8.34 0.74 -9.06
N PRO A 27 -7.46 -0.28 -8.90
CA PRO A 27 -6.39 -0.23 -7.91
C PRO A 27 -5.32 0.82 -8.24
N LEU A 28 -5.04 1.08 -9.52
CA LEU A 28 -4.13 2.15 -9.96
C LEU A 28 -4.66 3.53 -9.55
N TYR A 29 -5.93 3.82 -9.84
CA TYR A 29 -6.61 5.05 -9.44
C TYR A 29 -6.55 5.26 -7.92
N LYS A 30 -6.87 4.23 -7.13
CA LYS A 30 -6.78 4.31 -5.66
C LYS A 30 -5.36 4.58 -5.16
N LYS A 31 -4.34 3.96 -5.76
CA LYS A 31 -2.93 4.20 -5.41
C LYS A 31 -2.53 5.64 -5.73
N LEU A 32 -2.90 6.15 -6.90
CA LEU A 32 -2.62 7.54 -7.29
C LEU A 32 -3.26 8.54 -6.33
N LEU A 33 -4.53 8.35 -5.98
CA LEU A 33 -5.21 9.21 -5.00
C LEU A 33 -4.52 9.17 -3.63
N ARG A 34 -4.17 7.97 -3.16
CA ARG A 34 -3.50 7.81 -1.86
C ARG A 34 -2.14 8.49 -1.82
N MET A 35 -1.38 8.46 -2.92
CA MET A 35 -0.10 9.16 -3.00
C MET A 35 -0.28 10.67 -3.15
N ALA A 36 -1.24 11.11 -3.96
CA ALA A 36 -1.56 12.53 -4.10
C ALA A 36 -1.98 13.16 -2.77
N GLN A 37 -2.68 12.41 -1.90
CA GLN A 37 -3.00 12.85 -0.53
C GLN A 37 -1.78 13.08 0.35
N ASN A 38 -0.67 12.39 0.10
CA ASN A 38 0.57 12.55 0.86
C ASN A 38 1.43 13.72 0.37
N LEU A 39 1.02 14.40 -0.72
CA LEU A 39 1.71 15.60 -1.19
C LEU A 39 1.57 16.77 -0.20
N PRO A 40 2.51 17.72 -0.20
CA PRO A 40 2.42 18.95 0.57
C PRO A 40 1.14 19.73 0.20
N ALA A 41 0.55 20.38 1.21
CA ALA A 41 -0.75 21.06 1.14
C ALA A 41 -1.01 21.91 -0.12
N PRO A 42 -0.06 22.74 -0.63
CA PRO A 42 -0.35 23.59 -1.79
C PRO A 42 -0.60 22.81 -3.10
N LYS A 43 -0.04 21.61 -3.25
CA LYS A 43 -0.16 20.82 -4.50
C LYS A 43 -1.19 19.70 -4.40
N ARG A 44 -1.53 19.27 -3.19
CA ARG A 44 -2.41 18.12 -2.91
C ARG A 44 -3.73 18.20 -3.64
N GLN A 45 -4.48 19.29 -3.46
CA GLN A 45 -5.83 19.41 -4.00
C GLN A 45 -5.82 19.49 -5.53
N SER A 46 -4.90 20.28 -6.09
CA SER A 46 -4.72 20.39 -7.54
C SER A 46 -4.40 19.04 -8.19
N SER A 47 -3.51 18.25 -7.60
CA SER A 47 -3.16 16.92 -8.13
C SER A 47 -4.34 15.94 -8.03
N ILE A 48 -5.11 15.97 -6.93
CA ILE A 48 -6.30 15.11 -6.78
C ILE A 48 -7.35 15.45 -7.83
N ASP A 49 -7.60 16.73 -8.06
CA ASP A 49 -8.61 17.17 -9.03
C ASP A 49 -8.18 16.88 -10.47
N GLN A 50 -6.89 17.00 -10.78
CA GLN A 50 -6.33 16.55 -12.05
C GLN A 50 -6.53 15.05 -12.27
N ILE A 51 -6.16 14.20 -11.30
CA ILE A 51 -6.36 12.75 -11.39
C ILE A 51 -7.84 12.41 -11.58
N ARG A 52 -8.75 13.09 -10.87
CA ARG A 52 -10.20 12.87 -11.02
C ARG A 52 -10.69 13.25 -12.41
N ARG A 53 -10.22 14.37 -12.97
CA ARG A 53 -10.59 14.82 -14.31
C ARG A 53 -10.10 13.85 -15.38
N GLU A 54 -8.83 13.47 -15.32
CA GLU A 54 -8.23 12.54 -16.28
C GLU A 54 -9.01 11.21 -16.33
N PHE A 55 -9.32 10.61 -15.18
CA PHE A 55 -10.06 9.34 -15.18
C PHE A 55 -11.55 9.47 -15.55
N ARG A 56 -12.19 10.61 -15.27
CA ARG A 56 -13.59 10.86 -15.68
C ARG A 56 -13.74 11.12 -17.18
N CYS A 57 -12.77 11.80 -17.79
CA CYS A 57 -12.77 12.07 -19.23
C CYS A 57 -12.62 10.78 -20.09
N HIS A 58 -12.39 9.64 -19.45
CA HIS A 58 -11.99 8.39 -20.11
C HIS A 58 -12.96 7.22 -19.83
N GLU A 59 -14.19 7.53 -19.39
CA GLU A 59 -15.20 6.53 -19.01
C GLU A 59 -15.73 5.68 -20.19
N ASN A 60 -15.65 6.20 -21.44
CA ASN A 60 -16.20 5.54 -22.64
C ASN A 60 -15.13 5.16 -23.69
N LEU A 61 -13.92 4.80 -23.27
CA LEU A 61 -12.82 4.54 -24.20
C LEU A 61 -12.71 3.08 -24.66
N THR A 62 -12.34 2.90 -25.93
CA THR A 62 -12.02 1.63 -26.60
C THR A 62 -10.70 1.03 -26.10
N ASP A 63 -10.52 -0.29 -26.25
CA ASP A 63 -9.37 -1.11 -25.82
C ASP A 63 -7.98 -0.46 -25.93
N SER A 64 -7.62 0.10 -27.10
CA SER A 64 -6.27 0.66 -27.28
C SER A 64 -6.00 1.91 -26.43
N LYS A 65 -7.05 2.68 -26.12
CA LYS A 65 -6.90 3.91 -25.34
C LYS A 65 -6.85 3.63 -23.84
N VAL A 66 -7.35 2.46 -23.42
CA VAL A 66 -7.26 2.02 -22.02
C VAL A 66 -5.82 1.61 -21.68
N SER A 67 -5.11 0.94 -22.58
CA SER A 67 -3.69 0.62 -22.36
C SER A 67 -2.82 1.88 -22.27
N GLU A 68 -3.03 2.85 -23.16
CA GLU A 68 -2.34 4.16 -23.09
C GLU A 68 -2.63 4.89 -21.77
N LEU A 69 -3.88 4.85 -21.29
CA LEU A 69 -4.26 5.42 -20.01
C LEU A 69 -3.54 4.74 -18.83
N ILE A 70 -3.43 3.42 -18.86
CA ILE A 70 -2.71 2.64 -17.84
C ILE A 70 -1.23 3.03 -17.82
N GLU A 71 -0.57 3.10 -18.97
CA GLU A 71 0.86 3.49 -19.06
C GLU A 71 1.08 4.92 -18.56
N ARG A 72 0.20 5.85 -18.94
CA ARG A 72 0.25 7.24 -18.46
C ARG A 72 0.08 7.31 -16.94
N ALA A 73 -0.90 6.59 -16.40
CA ALA A 73 -1.16 6.51 -14.96
C ALA A 73 0.03 5.89 -14.19
N GLN A 74 0.68 4.86 -14.75
CA GLN A 74 1.88 4.24 -14.18
C GLN A 74 3.07 5.21 -14.18
N SER A 75 3.24 6.00 -15.24
CA SER A 75 4.28 7.03 -15.34
C SER A 75 4.05 8.17 -14.34
N SER A 76 2.81 8.63 -14.18
CA SER A 76 2.45 9.59 -13.14
C SER A 76 2.70 9.03 -11.74
N LEU A 77 2.44 7.73 -11.53
CA LEU A 77 2.72 7.04 -10.27
C LEU A 77 4.23 6.97 -9.98
N SER A 78 5.07 6.66 -10.97
CA SER A 78 6.53 6.60 -10.77
C SER A 78 7.10 7.98 -10.44
N TYR A 79 6.65 9.03 -11.15
CA TYR A 79 7.01 10.42 -10.86
C TYR A 79 6.60 10.84 -9.44
N LEU A 80 5.35 10.57 -9.05
CA LEU A 80 4.88 10.90 -7.71
C LEU A 80 5.68 10.18 -6.63
N LYS A 81 6.06 8.91 -6.83
CA LYS A 81 6.91 8.16 -5.88
C LYS A 81 8.28 8.82 -5.64
N ILE A 82 8.84 9.47 -6.67
CA ILE A 82 10.13 10.17 -6.56
C ILE A 82 9.97 11.45 -5.75
N ILE A 83 8.85 12.17 -5.94
CA ILE A 83 8.65 13.51 -5.36
C ILE A 83 8.03 13.48 -3.97
N THR A 84 7.18 12.49 -3.68
CA THR A 84 6.66 12.36 -2.32
C THR A 84 7.74 11.75 -1.43
N PRO A 85 8.23 12.46 -0.40
CA PRO A 85 9.11 11.86 0.58
C PRO A 85 8.38 10.66 1.20
N ARG A 86 9.07 9.52 1.22
CA ARG A 86 8.50 8.28 1.72
C ARG A 86 8.20 8.47 3.21
N THR A 87 6.93 8.52 3.59
CA THR A 87 6.56 8.48 5.00
C THR A 87 7.08 7.15 5.55
N GLU A 88 8.10 7.21 6.41
CA GLU A 88 8.60 6.01 7.05
C GLU A 88 7.45 5.37 7.82
N SER A 89 7.13 4.13 7.47
CA SER A 89 6.19 3.37 8.26
C SER A 89 6.86 3.06 9.60
N HIS A 90 6.37 3.66 10.69
CA HIS A 90 6.80 3.37 12.07
C HIS A 90 6.65 1.88 12.48
N THR A 91 6.19 1.03 11.56
CA THR A 91 6.15 -0.44 11.65
C THR A 91 7.48 -1.12 11.33
N GLY A 92 8.52 -0.37 10.94
CA GLY A 92 9.90 -0.88 10.84
C GLY A 92 10.53 -1.16 12.21
N ILE A 93 11.68 -1.85 12.21
CA ILE A 93 12.49 -2.13 13.42
C ILE A 93 12.87 -0.78 14.05
N GLN A 94 12.13 -0.36 15.07
CA GLN A 94 12.47 0.82 15.86
C GLN A 94 13.76 0.52 16.63
N ARG A 95 14.80 1.32 16.36
CA ARG A 95 16.11 1.18 16.97
C ARG A 95 16.12 1.97 18.28
N PHE A 96 16.55 1.35 19.37
CA PHE A 96 16.62 1.99 20.68
C PHE A 96 18.05 1.93 21.20
N VAL A 97 18.47 3.04 21.81
CA VAL A 97 19.77 3.15 22.49
C VAL A 97 19.49 3.24 23.99
N TYR A 98 20.15 2.40 24.77
CA TYR A 98 20.08 2.43 26.23
C TYR A 98 21.31 3.16 26.77
N ARG A 99 21.10 4.31 27.43
CA ARG A 99 22.15 5.08 28.12
C ARG A 99 21.64 5.48 29.50
N ASN A 100 22.47 5.31 30.52
CA ASN A 100 22.14 5.65 31.91
C ASN A 100 20.81 5.03 32.42
N GLY A 101 20.56 3.78 32.05
CA GLY A 101 19.33 3.05 32.45
C GLY A 101 18.04 3.54 31.79
N LYS A 102 18.09 4.56 30.92
CA LYS A 102 16.92 5.11 30.24
C LYS A 102 16.91 4.72 28.76
N ARG A 103 15.70 4.42 28.26
CA ARG A 103 15.44 4.08 26.86
C ARG A 103 15.26 5.36 26.05
N VAL A 104 16.07 5.55 25.02
CA VAL A 104 15.96 6.68 24.08
C VAL A 104 15.81 6.13 22.65
N SER A 105 14.95 6.76 21.84
CA SER A 105 14.83 6.39 20.42
C SER A 105 16.11 6.73 19.68
N ALA A 106 16.61 5.83 18.82
CA ALA A 106 17.83 6.10 18.06
C ALA A 106 17.69 7.32 17.14
N THR A 107 16.49 7.60 16.62
CA THR A 107 16.22 8.78 15.78
C THR A 107 16.32 10.09 16.55
N GLU A 108 15.93 10.09 17.82
CA GLU A 108 16.05 11.24 18.72
C GLU A 108 17.48 11.43 19.21
N PHE A 109 18.26 10.34 19.23
CA PHE A 109 19.66 10.32 19.66
C PHE A 109 20.60 10.82 18.55
N GLU A 110 20.42 10.38 17.30
CA GLU A 110 21.23 10.83 16.16
C GLU A 110 21.05 12.33 15.86
N ALA A 111 19.90 12.92 16.21
CA ALA A 111 19.62 14.34 16.03
C ALA A 111 20.17 15.28 17.12
N LYS A 112 20.64 14.74 18.27
CA LYS A 112 20.93 15.52 19.50
C LYS A 112 22.37 15.44 20.02
N GLU A 113 23.33 15.19 19.15
CA GLU A 113 24.77 15.15 19.49
C GLU A 113 25.19 13.98 20.38
N GLY A 114 25.86 12.99 19.78
CA GLY A 114 26.56 11.96 20.53
C GLY A 114 26.92 10.77 19.65
N GLU A 115 28.15 10.27 19.82
CA GLU A 115 28.66 9.09 19.12
C GLU A 115 27.61 7.95 19.14
N PRO A 116 27.31 7.33 18.00
CA PRO A 116 26.34 6.26 17.93
C PRO A 116 26.80 5.13 18.87
N ALA A 117 25.88 4.64 19.71
CA ALA A 117 26.20 3.59 20.66
C ALA A 117 26.90 2.40 19.96
N ARG A 118 28.05 1.99 20.51
CA ARG A 118 28.92 0.92 19.96
C ARG A 118 28.17 -0.40 19.72
N TRP A 119 27.11 -0.65 20.48
CA TRP A 119 26.31 -1.87 20.38
C TRP A 119 24.85 -1.52 20.06
N LYS A 120 24.38 -2.00 18.91
CA LYS A 120 23.00 -1.83 18.43
C LYS A 120 22.18 -3.04 18.84
N THR A 121 21.44 -2.95 19.93
CA THR A 121 20.65 -4.08 20.46
C THR A 121 19.19 -3.96 20.03
N GLN A 122 18.58 -5.08 19.63
CA GLN A 122 17.13 -5.14 19.41
C GLN A 122 16.40 -4.91 20.73
N ASP A 123 15.29 -4.17 20.71
CA ASP A 123 14.54 -3.90 21.93
C ASP A 123 13.80 -5.14 22.43
N ILE A 124 14.40 -5.79 23.42
CA ILE A 124 13.90 -7.02 24.06
C ILE A 124 12.49 -6.79 24.64
N LYS A 125 12.19 -5.60 25.19
CA LYS A 125 10.87 -5.31 25.79
C LYS A 125 9.76 -5.25 24.74
N ALA A 126 9.99 -4.58 23.61
CA ALA A 126 9.03 -4.58 22.50
C ALA A 126 8.90 -5.97 21.87
N GLY A 127 10.01 -6.71 21.75
CA GLY A 127 10.01 -8.10 21.30
C GLY A 127 9.14 -9.00 22.17
N LEU A 128 9.28 -8.91 23.49
CA LEU A 128 8.50 -9.68 24.45
C LEU A 128 7.00 -9.33 24.40
N LYS A 129 6.65 -8.05 24.27
CA LYS A 129 5.25 -7.60 24.11
C LYS A 129 4.62 -8.19 22.84
N ARG A 130 5.35 -8.18 21.72
CA ARG A 130 4.90 -8.76 20.44
C ARG A 130 4.77 -10.29 20.55
N HIS A 131 5.71 -10.95 21.23
CA HIS A 131 5.67 -12.39 21.48
C HIS A 131 4.41 -12.79 22.28
N HIS A 132 4.12 -12.10 23.38
CA HIS A 132 2.89 -12.34 24.15
C HIS A 132 1.62 -12.10 23.32
N GLN A 133 1.61 -11.08 22.47
CA GLN A 133 0.47 -10.83 21.57
C GLN A 133 0.24 -11.98 20.58
N LEU A 134 1.31 -12.59 20.05
CA LEU A 134 1.21 -13.74 19.14
C LEU A 134 0.69 -14.98 19.86
N LEU A 135 1.14 -15.24 21.09
CA LEU A 135 0.64 -16.36 21.90
C LEU A 135 -0.85 -16.23 22.24
N ARG A 136 -1.35 -15.01 22.49
CA ARG A 136 -2.77 -14.75 22.69
C ARG A 136 -3.59 -14.99 21.42
N ARG A 137 -3.10 -14.55 20.26
CA ARG A 137 -3.74 -14.80 18.96
C ARG A 137 -3.87 -16.28 18.62
N GLN A 138 -2.86 -17.06 18.99
CA GLN A 138 -2.87 -18.52 18.82
C GLN A 138 -3.65 -19.23 19.94
N HIS A 139 -4.31 -18.48 20.82
CA HIS A 139 -5.07 -18.98 21.95
C HIS A 139 -4.24 -19.98 22.78
N PHE A 140 -2.95 -19.73 23.02
CA PHE A 140 -2.16 -20.55 23.95
C PHE A 140 -2.38 -20.13 25.40
N MET A 141 -2.48 -18.82 25.64
CA MET A 141 -2.65 -18.24 26.97
C MET A 141 -4.12 -18.11 27.39
N ASP A 142 -5.01 -17.82 26.44
CA ASP A 142 -6.42 -17.55 26.70
C ASP A 142 -7.31 -18.79 26.45
N ARG A 143 -6.76 -20.00 26.58
CA ARG A 143 -7.57 -21.22 26.57
C ARG A 143 -8.44 -21.20 27.82
N LYS A 144 -9.75 -21.00 27.66
CA LYS A 144 -10.69 -21.33 28.73
C LYS A 144 -10.50 -22.82 29.00
N GLY A 145 -9.96 -23.19 30.17
CA GLY A 145 -9.63 -24.56 30.58
C GLY A 145 -10.87 -25.46 30.78
N GLY A 146 -11.86 -25.34 29.91
CA GLY A 146 -12.98 -26.25 29.83
C GLY A 146 -12.63 -27.46 28.95
N PRO A 147 -13.35 -28.57 29.12
CA PRO A 147 -13.16 -29.76 28.29
C PRO A 147 -13.30 -29.40 26.80
N PRO A 148 -12.55 -30.07 25.91
CA PRO A 148 -12.61 -29.79 24.48
C PRO A 148 -14.06 -29.91 24.00
N ARG A 149 -14.53 -28.91 23.24
CA ARG A 149 -15.85 -29.00 22.62
C ARG A 149 -15.85 -30.21 21.69
N PRO A 150 -16.81 -31.15 21.81
CA PRO A 150 -16.88 -32.27 20.90
C PRO A 150 -17.04 -31.74 19.47
N ILE A 151 -16.31 -32.35 18.53
CA ILE A 151 -16.30 -32.00 17.11
C ILE A 151 -17.45 -32.74 16.38
N PHE A 152 -18.45 -33.19 17.13
CA PHE A 152 -19.63 -33.92 16.64
C PHE A 152 -20.88 -33.31 17.26
#